data_AF-A0A1C2DT06-F1
#
_entry.id   AF-A0A1C2DT06-F1
#
_cell.length_a   1.000
_cell.length_b   1.000
_cell.length_c   1.000
_cell.angle_alpha   90.00
_cell.angle_beta   90.00
_cell.angle_gamma   90.00
#
_symmetry.space_group_name_H-M   'P 1'
#
loop_
_entity.id
_entity.type
_entity.pdbx_description
1 polymer ?
#
loop_
_entity_poly.entity_id
_entity_poly.type
_entity_poly.pdbx_seq_one_letter_code
_entity_poly.pdbx_strand_id
1 'polypeptide(L)'
;MARRDERLEKQRIYQREYREKRRVERAPDRDDIARAMLRYMIVTALRRGNDRLLSRVIAEVSRQLIDQGFKAEATRAAWDGLLERYEDGWDFFPKPHLRRHEVDATGDGSGD
;
A
#
# COMPACT_ATOMS: atom_id res chain seq x y z
N MET A 1 -24.65 16.64 -21.81
CA MET A 1 -23.38 15.90 -21.66
C MET A 1 -22.27 16.79 -21.05
N ALA A 2 -22.09 18.04 -21.51
CA ALA A 2 -21.10 19.00 -20.99
C ALA A 2 -20.96 19.13 -19.44
N ARG A 3 -22.05 19.15 -18.66
CA ARG A 3 -21.96 19.29 -17.19
C ARG A 3 -21.37 18.07 -16.45
N ARG A 4 -21.38 16.87 -17.07
CA ARG A 4 -20.76 15.68 -16.48
C ARG A 4 -19.26 15.69 -16.74
N ASP A 5 -18.86 16.09 -17.94
CA ASP A 5 -17.45 16.14 -18.33
C ASP A 5 -16.70 17.24 -17.55
N GLU A 6 -17.29 18.42 -17.38
CA GLU A 6 -16.73 19.48 -16.52
C GLU A 6 -16.60 19.05 -15.04
N ARG A 7 -17.56 18.26 -14.53
CA ARG A 7 -17.48 17.74 -13.15
C ARG A 7 -16.37 16.71 -13.01
N LEU A 8 -16.24 15.80 -13.97
CA LEU A 8 -15.18 14.78 -13.98
C LEU A 8 -13.80 15.42 -14.10
N GLU A 9 -13.66 16.45 -14.92
CA GLU A 9 -12.41 17.19 -15.09
C GLU A 9 -12.01 17.94 -13.82
N LYS A 10 -12.94 18.66 -13.18
CA LYS A 10 -12.72 19.29 -11.87
C LYS A 10 -12.33 18.27 -10.80
N GLN A 11 -12.97 17.10 -10.80
CA GLN A 11 -12.65 16.03 -9.85
C GLN A 11 -11.25 15.44 -10.09
N ARG A 12 -10.84 15.31 -11.35
CA ARG A 12 -9.48 14.85 -11.73
C ARG A 12 -8.41 15.86 -11.32
N ILE A 13 -8.65 17.15 -11.54
CA ILE A 13 -7.73 18.22 -11.14
C ILE A 13 -7.60 18.25 -9.61
N TYR A 14 -8.72 18.24 -8.89
CA TYR A 14 -8.74 18.22 -7.43
C TYR A 14 -8.01 17.00 -6.85
N GLN A 15 -8.23 15.81 -7.42
CA GLN A 15 -7.51 14.60 -7.00
C GLN A 15 -6.01 14.67 -7.31
N ARG A 16 -5.61 15.32 -8.41
CA ARG A 16 -4.20 15.51 -8.76
C ARG A 16 -3.52 16.46 -7.78
N GLU A 17 -4.13 17.60 -7.48
CA GLU A 17 -3.63 18.58 -6.52
C GLU A 17 -3.55 18.00 -5.10
N TYR A 18 -4.58 17.25 -4.70
CA TYR A 18 -4.59 16.53 -3.42
C TYR A 18 -3.43 15.51 -3.34
N ARG A 19 -3.19 14.74 -4.40
CA ARG A 19 -2.07 13.79 -4.46
C ARG A 19 -0.71 14.48 -4.44
N GLU A 20 -0.54 15.59 -5.16
CA GLU A 20 0.71 16.37 -5.16
C GLU A 20 0.99 16.99 -3.79
N LYS A 21 -0.02 17.60 -3.14
CA LYS A 21 0.12 18.14 -1.77
C LYS A 21 0.54 17.05 -0.78
N ARG A 22 -0.10 15.88 -0.85
CA ARG A 22 0.24 14.71 -0.02
C ARG A 22 1.63 14.14 -0.35
N ARG A 23 2.07 14.25 -1.60
CA ARG A 23 3.43 13.87 -2.04
C ARG A 23 4.50 14.74 -1.38
N VAL A 24 4.25 16.05 -1.28
CA VAL A 24 5.12 17.02 -0.62
C VAL A 24 5.15 16.81 0.88
N GLU A 25 3.99 16.55 1.50
CA GLU A 25 3.86 16.32 2.95
C GLU A 25 4.48 15.01 3.43
N ARG A 26 4.83 14.07 2.54
CA ARG A 26 5.37 12.73 2.85
C ARG A 26 4.57 11.95 3.91
N ALA A 27 3.32 12.34 4.16
CA ALA A 27 2.47 11.75 5.17
C ALA A 27 1.84 10.45 4.63
N PRO A 28 1.91 9.33 5.37
CA PRO A 28 1.24 8.10 4.97
C PRO A 28 -0.29 8.29 4.97
N ASP A 29 -0.96 7.73 3.98
CA ASP A 29 -2.41 7.61 3.97
C ASP A 29 -2.86 6.29 4.64
N ARG A 30 -4.17 6.13 4.89
CA ARG A 30 -4.78 4.91 5.40
C ARG A 30 -4.40 3.69 4.55
N ASP A 31 -4.37 3.82 3.22
CA ASP A 31 -3.94 2.72 2.33
C ASP A 31 -2.46 2.39 2.52
N ASP A 32 -1.59 3.40 2.68
CA ASP A 32 -0.17 3.19 2.91
C ASP A 32 0.07 2.42 4.23
N ILE A 33 -0.67 2.79 5.29
CA ILE A 33 -0.62 2.10 6.60
C ILE A 33 -1.18 0.69 6.49
N ALA A 34 -2.35 0.51 5.88
CA ALA A 34 -2.97 -0.80 5.69
C ALA A 34 -2.02 -1.75 4.94
N ARG A 35 -1.38 -1.25 3.87
CA ARG A 35 -0.43 -2.02 3.05
C ARG A 35 0.84 -2.37 3.83
N ALA A 36 1.38 -1.44 4.61
CA ALA A 36 2.54 -1.70 5.46
C ALA A 36 2.26 -2.73 6.56
N MET A 37 1.10 -2.62 7.23
CA MET A 37 0.67 -3.58 8.25
C MET A 37 0.47 -4.97 7.66
N LEU A 38 -0.16 -5.07 6.50
CA LEU A 38 -0.40 -6.33 5.80
C LEU A 38 0.90 -7.06 5.48
N ARG A 39 1.89 -6.35 4.91
CA ARG A 39 3.23 -6.92 4.67
C ARG A 39 3.89 -7.36 5.96
N TYR A 40 3.90 -6.48 6.97
CA TYR A 40 4.54 -6.80 8.26
C TYR A 40 3.97 -8.08 8.86
N MET A 41 2.65 -8.24 8.82
CA MET A 41 1.97 -9.43 9.31
C MET A 41 2.34 -10.68 8.52
N ILE A 42 2.27 -10.65 7.19
CA ILE A 42 2.58 -11.81 6.33
C ILE A 42 4.04 -12.22 6.52
N VAL A 43 4.98 -11.28 6.41
CA VAL A 43 6.42 -11.56 6.56
C VAL A 43 6.74 -12.06 7.98
N THR A 44 6.12 -11.48 9.02
CA THR A 44 6.36 -11.92 10.40
C THR A 44 5.81 -13.31 10.65
N ALA A 45 4.62 -13.63 10.11
CA ALA A 45 4.04 -14.96 10.24
C ALA A 45 4.88 -16.01 9.51
N LEU A 46 5.29 -15.75 8.27
CA LEU A 46 6.16 -16.64 7.49
C LEU A 46 7.51 -16.86 8.19
N ARG A 47 8.18 -15.78 8.63
CA ARG A 47 9.49 -15.87 9.31
C ARG A 47 9.44 -16.62 10.64
N ARG A 48 8.31 -16.54 11.36
CA ARG A 48 8.14 -17.21 12.66
C ARG A 48 7.52 -18.61 12.53
N GLY A 49 7.20 -19.07 11.32
CA GLY A 49 6.44 -20.30 11.09
C GLY A 49 5.09 -20.31 11.82
N ASN A 50 4.47 -19.13 12.00
CA ASN A 50 3.26 -18.98 12.79
C ASN A 50 2.02 -18.89 11.89
N ASP A 51 1.79 -19.95 11.14
CA ASP A 51 0.69 -20.07 10.18
C ASP A 51 -0.69 -19.92 10.86
N ARG A 52 -0.77 -20.26 12.15
CA ARG A 52 -1.98 -20.10 12.97
C ARG A 52 -2.35 -18.64 13.17
N LEU A 53 -1.37 -17.77 13.40
CA LEU A 53 -1.62 -16.33 13.54
C LEU A 53 -2.11 -15.74 12.21
N LEU A 54 -1.43 -16.06 11.11
CA LEU A 54 -1.81 -15.58 9.78
C LEU A 54 -3.22 -16.03 9.39
N SER A 55 -3.52 -17.32 9.58
CA SER A 55 -4.85 -17.89 9.30
C SER A 55 -5.95 -17.20 10.12
N ARG A 56 -5.69 -16.89 11.41
CA ARG A 56 -6.67 -16.18 12.25
C ARG A 56 -6.95 -14.78 11.74
N VAL A 57 -5.92 -14.04 11.34
CA VAL A 57 -6.13 -12.67 10.84
C VAL A 57 -6.82 -12.68 9.48
N ILE A 58 -6.43 -13.56 8.56
CA ILE A 58 -7.11 -13.71 7.27
C ILE A 58 -8.59 -14.01 7.49
N ALA A 59 -8.92 -14.93 8.40
CA ALA A 59 -10.31 -15.26 8.71
C ALA A 59 -11.09 -14.07 9.30
N GLU A 60 -10.49 -13.31 10.22
CA GLU A 60 -11.12 -12.15 10.85
C GLU A 60 -11.37 -11.02 9.85
N VAL A 61 -10.37 -10.65 9.05
CA VAL A 61 -10.53 -9.61 8.03
C VAL A 61 -11.51 -10.05 6.95
N SER A 62 -11.52 -11.35 6.58
CA SER A 62 -12.49 -11.88 5.63
C SER A 62 -13.92 -11.78 6.15
N ARG A 63 -14.16 -12.07 7.43
CA ARG A 63 -15.48 -11.86 8.06
C ARG A 63 -15.91 -10.41 7.97
N GLN A 64 -15.05 -9.47 8.34
CA GLN A 64 -15.37 -8.04 8.29
C GLN A 64 -15.69 -7.55 6.87
N LEU A 65 -15.01 -8.08 5.85
CA LEU A 65 -15.33 -7.77 4.44
C LEU A 65 -16.68 -8.38 4.03
N ILE A 66 -16.95 -9.62 4.42
CA ILE A 66 -18.25 -10.26 4.14
C ILE A 66 -19.40 -9.49 4.80
N ASP A 67 -19.22 -9.04 6.05
CA ASP A 67 -20.19 -8.24 6.79
C ASP A 67 -20.45 -6.87 6.13
N GLN A 68 -19.46 -6.34 5.40
CA GLN A 68 -19.61 -5.13 4.58
C GLN A 68 -20.33 -5.39 3.23
N GLY A 69 -20.67 -6.65 2.92
CA GLY A 69 -21.36 -7.05 1.71
C GLY A 69 -20.45 -7.54 0.58
N PHE A 70 -19.15 -7.73 0.83
CA PHE A 70 -18.27 -8.37 -0.15
C PHE A 70 -18.56 -9.87 -0.25
N LYS A 71 -18.48 -10.43 -1.48
CA LYS A 71 -18.71 -11.87 -1.70
C LYS A 71 -17.57 -12.69 -1.10
N ALA A 72 -17.89 -13.77 -0.40
CA ALA A 72 -16.91 -14.63 0.24
C ALA A 72 -15.90 -15.21 -0.76
N GLU A 73 -16.35 -15.63 -1.95
CA GLU A 73 -15.48 -16.18 -3.00
C GLU A 73 -14.51 -15.12 -3.54
N ALA A 74 -15.00 -13.89 -3.75
CA ALA A 74 -14.17 -12.78 -4.22
C ALA A 74 -13.14 -12.36 -3.17
N THR A 75 -13.53 -12.35 -1.89
CA THR A 75 -12.63 -12.08 -0.77
C THR A 75 -11.54 -13.15 -0.69
N ARG A 76 -11.89 -14.43 -0.83
CA ARG A 76 -10.91 -15.53 -0.82
C ARG A 76 -9.93 -15.44 -1.98
N ALA A 77 -10.43 -15.26 -3.20
CA ALA A 77 -9.57 -15.11 -4.39
C ALA A 77 -8.61 -13.92 -4.27
N ALA A 78 -9.05 -12.82 -3.65
CA ALA A 78 -8.20 -11.67 -3.38
C ALA A 78 -7.08 -11.99 -2.38
N TRP A 79 -7.35 -12.78 -1.35
CA TRP A 79 -6.33 -13.25 -0.41
C TRP A 79 -5.33 -14.19 -1.07
N ASP A 80 -5.80 -15.17 -1.84
CA ASP A 80 -4.95 -16.15 -2.51
C ASP A 80 -3.97 -15.46 -3.46
N GLY A 81 -4.46 -14.57 -4.33
CA GLY A 81 -3.61 -13.81 -5.25
C GLY A 81 -2.70 -12.78 -4.55
N LEU A 82 -3.01 -12.38 -3.31
CA LEU A 82 -2.12 -11.54 -2.51
C LEU A 82 -0.98 -12.37 -1.92
N LEU A 83 -1.29 -13.53 -1.34
CA LEU A 83 -0.30 -14.43 -0.74
C LEU A 83 0.69 -14.94 -1.78
N GLU A 84 0.21 -15.38 -2.95
CA GLU A 84 1.04 -15.85 -4.07
C GLU A 84 2.09 -14.79 -4.47
N ARG A 85 1.67 -13.52 -4.60
CA ARG A 85 2.62 -12.42 -4.88
C ARG A 85 3.67 -12.27 -3.79
N TYR A 86 3.29 -12.36 -2.52
CA TYR A 86 4.26 -12.25 -1.43
C TYR A 86 5.20 -13.46 -1.35
N GLU A 87 4.73 -14.66 -1.68
CA GLU A 87 5.55 -15.88 -1.78
C GLU A 87 6.56 -15.79 -2.93
N ASP A 88 6.18 -15.18 -4.05
CA ASP A 88 7.04 -14.92 -5.21
C ASP A 88 8.08 -13.80 -4.98
N GLY A 89 8.21 -13.30 -3.75
CA GLY A 89 9.22 -12.29 -3.40
C GLY A 89 8.84 -10.87 -3.82
N TRP A 90 7.55 -10.59 -4.01
CA TRP A 90 7.08 -9.25 -4.34
C TRP A 90 7.40 -8.27 -3.20
N ASP A 91 8.33 -7.35 -3.46
CA ASP A 91 8.69 -6.29 -2.53
C ASP A 91 7.84 -5.03 -2.78
N PHE A 92 7.67 -4.20 -1.74
CA PHE A 92 7.01 -2.90 -1.89
C PHE A 92 7.65 -2.20 -3.10
N PHE A 93 6.86 -1.71 -4.06
CA PHE A 93 7.33 -0.60 -4.86
C PHE A 93 7.21 0.63 -3.95
N PRO A 94 8.28 1.07 -3.25
CA PRO A 94 8.22 2.38 -2.62
C PRO A 94 7.84 3.36 -3.72
N LYS A 95 6.94 4.29 -3.40
CA LYS A 95 6.51 5.30 -4.35
C LYS A 95 7.79 5.89 -4.97
N PRO A 96 7.95 5.91 -6.31
CA PRO A 96 9.22 6.27 -6.94
C PRO A 96 9.79 7.62 -6.47
N HIS A 97 8.93 8.56 -6.05
CA HIS A 97 9.31 9.86 -5.49
C HIS A 97 9.82 9.82 -4.04
N LEU A 98 9.72 8.69 -3.34
CA LEU A 98 10.32 8.45 -2.03
C LEU A 98 11.70 7.78 -2.14
N ARG A 99 12.12 7.34 -3.35
CA ARG A 99 13.42 6.67 -3.60
C ARG A 99 14.63 7.62 -3.72
N ARG A 100 14.49 8.92 -3.46
CA ARG A 100 15.62 9.87 -3.55
C ARG A 100 15.87 10.54 -2.20
N HIS A 101 16.70 9.92 -1.36
CA HIS A 101 17.69 10.61 -0.52
C HIS A 101 18.75 9.67 0.11
N GLU A 102 19.48 8.95 -0.71
CA GLU A 102 20.89 8.56 -0.49
C GLU A 102 21.43 8.72 -1.91
N VAL A 103 22.24 9.71 -2.26
CA VAL A 103 23.60 10.01 -1.81
C VAL A 103 23.86 11.46 -2.24
N ASP A 104 24.30 12.31 -1.31
CA ASP A 104 25.14 13.51 -1.56
C ASP A 104 25.58 14.04 -0.19
N ALA A 105 26.42 13.25 0.48
CA ALA A 105 27.28 13.70 1.57
C ALA A 105 28.63 13.00 1.38
N THR A 106 29.23 13.21 0.21
CA THR A 106 30.65 12.93 -0.03
C THR A 106 31.19 14.07 -0.87
N GLY A 107 31.77 15.05 -0.18
CA GLY A 107 32.27 16.31 -0.71
C GLY A 107 32.32 17.27 0.46
N ASP A 108 33.32 17.14 1.33
CA ASP A 108 34.51 17.96 1.15
C ASP A 108 35.78 17.32 1.73
N GLY A 109 36.58 16.73 0.84
CA GLY A 109 38.02 16.84 0.98
C GLY A 109 38.47 18.19 0.41
N SER A 110 39.28 18.92 1.19
CA SER A 110 40.38 19.83 0.81
C SER A 110 40.27 21.31 1.23
N GLY A 111 41.30 21.74 2.00
CA GLY A 111 41.81 23.10 2.17
C GLY A 111 41.63 23.61 3.61
N ASP A 112 42.64 23.88 4.43
CA ASP A 112 44.08 24.14 4.28
C ASP A 112 44.76 23.77 5.62
#